data_AF-A0A0R1FDK9-F1
#
_entry.id   AF-A0A0R1FDK9-F1
#
_cell.length_a   1.000
_cell.length_b   1.000
_cell.length_c   1.000
_cell.angle_alpha   90.00
_cell.angle_beta   90.00
_cell.angle_gamma   90.00
#
_symmetry.space_group_name_H-M   'P 1'
#
loop_
_entity.id
_entity.type
_entity.pdbx_description
1 polymer ?
#
loop_
_entity_poly.entity_id
_entity_poly.type
_entity_poly.pdbx_seq_one_letter_code
_entity_poly.pdbx_strand_id
1 'polypeptide(L)' 'MDSWLYQTVQQLAQDSAAYEERAFFQALSQLALEQEKRIAQAQGEIDGRSWDEKSW' A
#
# COMPACT_ATOMS: atom_id res chain seq x y z
N MET A 1 8.71 -1.17 4.23
CA MET A 1 8.22 -1.70 2.93
C MET A 1 8.32 -3.23 2.94
N ASP A 2 7.66 -3.88 3.90
CA ASP A 2 7.49 -5.34 3.95
C ASP A 2 6.04 -5.73 3.62
N SER A 3 5.40 -4.95 2.73
CA SER A 3 4.09 -5.31 2.22
C SER A 3 4.24 -6.55 1.35
N TRP A 4 3.88 -7.71 1.92
CA TRP A 4 3.83 -9.01 1.23
C TRP A 4 3.13 -8.89 -0.13
N LEU A 5 2.06 -8.09 -0.19
CA LEU A 5 1.32 -7.83 -1.41
C LEU A 5 2.20 -7.13 -2.45
N TYR A 6 2.87 -6.03 -2.09
CA TYR A 6 3.75 -5.28 -2.99
C TYR A 6 4.85 -6.17 -3.59
N GLN A 7 5.51 -6.96 -2.75
CA GLN A 7 6.57 -7.88 -3.17
C GLN A 7 6.04 -8.96 -4.12
N THR A 8 4.88 -9.52 -3.80
CA THR A 8 4.24 -10.56 -4.62
C THR A 8 3.87 -10.04 -6.00
N VAL A 9 3.23 -8.87 -6.08
CA VAL A 9 2.81 -8.31 -7.37
C VAL A 9 4.00 -7.78 -8.19
N GLN A 10 5.08 -7.33 -7.55
CA GLN A 10 6.35 -7.05 -8.21
C GLN A 10 6.93 -8.31 -8.86
N GLN A 11 6.97 -9.43 -8.12
CA GLN A 11 7.47 -10.70 -8.66
C GLN A 11 6.62 -11.17 -9.84
N LEU A 12 5.29 -11.12 -9.72
CA LEU A 12 4.37 -11.46 -10.82
C LEU A 12 4.60 -10.58 -12.05
N ALA A 13 4.84 -9.27 -11.87
CA ALA A 13 5.17 -8.37 -12.97
C ALA A 13 6.46 -8.76 -13.70
N GLN A 14 7.48 -9.20 -12.94
CA GLN A 14 8.76 -9.64 -13.49
C GLN A 14 8.64 -10.97 -14.24
N ASP A 15 7.83 -11.90 -13.74
CA ASP A 15 7.64 -13.22 -14.32
C ASP A 15 6.67 -13.21 -15.53
N SER A 16 5.84 -12.17 -15.66
CA SER A 16 4.92 -12.01 -16.80
C SER A 16 5.66 -11.74 -18.12
N ALA A 17 5.47 -12.64 -19.08
CA ALA A 17 5.95 -12.48 -20.45
C ALA A 17 5.03 -11.59 -21.29
N ALA A 18 3.72 -11.63 -21.04
CA ALA A 18 2.74 -10.79 -21.73
C ALA A 18 2.80 -9.35 -21.22
N TYR A 19 2.81 -8.40 -22.15
CA TYR A 19 2.85 -6.97 -21.82
C TYR A 19 1.67 -6.54 -20.96
N GLU A 20 0.46 -6.99 -21.29
CA GLU A 20 -0.77 -6.62 -20.59
C GLU A 20 -0.75 -7.07 -19.13
N GLU A 21 -0.29 -8.29 -18.87
CA GLU A 21 -0.15 -8.84 -17.52
C GLU A 21 0.91 -8.08 -16.71
N ARG A 22 2.07 -7.81 -17.34
CA ARG A 22 3.12 -7.00 -16.70
C ARG A 22 2.61 -5.62 -16.34
N ALA A 23 1.92 -4.94 -17.24
CA ALA A 23 1.36 -3.61 -17.02
C ALA A 23 0.30 -3.64 -15.90
N PHE A 24 -0.54 -4.67 -15.87
CA PHE A 24 -1.51 -4.88 -14.80
C PHE A 24 -0.83 -5.01 -13.43
N PHE A 25 0.15 -5.90 -13.30
CA PHE A 25 0.84 -6.12 -12.03
C PHE A 25 1.67 -4.89 -11.58
N GLN A 26 2.24 -4.16 -12.54
CA GLN A 26 2.89 -2.88 -12.25
C GLN A 26 1.90 -1.87 -11.66
N ALA A 27 0.74 -1.68 -12.27
CA ALA A 27 -0.30 -0.79 -11.75
C ALA A 27 -0.80 -1.24 -10.37
N LEU A 28 -0.98 -2.55 -10.17
CA LEU A 28 -1.38 -3.13 -8.90
C LEU A 28 -0.34 -2.89 -7.79
N SER A 29 0.96 -2.96 -8.12
CA SER A 29 2.04 -2.63 -7.18
C SER A 29 1.97 -1.19 -6.69
N GLN A 30 1.67 -0.25 -7.59
CA GLN A 30 1.51 1.17 -7.23
C GLN A 30 0.28 1.37 -6.34
N LEU A 31 -0.83 0.71 -6.67
CA LEU A 31 -2.03 0.74 -5.84
C LEU A 31 -1.76 0.21 -4.43
N ALA A 32 -1.04 -0.90 -4.30
CA ALA A 32 -0.70 -1.49 -2.99
C ALA A 32 0.08 -0.51 -2.10
N LEU A 33 1.05 0.23 -2.66
CA LEU A 33 1.80 1.25 -1.92
C LEU A 33 0.91 2.39 -1.44
N GLU A 34 0.01 2.88 -2.29
CA GLU A 34 -0.92 3.95 -1.92
C GLU A 34 -1.91 3.50 -0.85
N GLN A 35 -2.34 2.23 -0.85
CA GLN A 35 -3.19 1.71 0.21
C GLN A 35 -2.44 1.61 1.55
N GLU A 36 -1.18 1.15 1.55
CA GLU A 36 -0.35 1.10 2.76
C GLU A 36 -0.18 2.51 3.36
N LYS A 37 0.09 3.50 2.52
CA LYS A 37 0.17 4.91 2.94
C LYS A 37 -1.14 5.40 3.56
N ARG A 38 -2.29 5.10 2.95
CA ARG A 38 -3.61 5.50 3.47
C ARG A 38 -3.92 4.86 4.82
N ILE A 39 -3.56 3.60 5.00
CA ILE A 39 -3.73 2.89 6.28
C ILE A 39 -2.88 3.56 7.36
N ALA A 40 -1.60 3.84 7.07
CA ALA A 40 -0.71 4.51 8.02
C ALA A 40 -1.21 5.91 8.40
N GLN A 41 -1.72 6.67 7.42
CA GLN A 41 -2.31 7.99 7.64
C GLN A 41 -3.58 7.91 8.50
N ALA A 42 -4.49 6.98 8.19
CA ALA A 42 -5.72 6.77 8.94
C ALA A 42 -5.43 6.38 10.40
N GLN A 43 -4.44 5.51 10.64
CA GLN A 43 -4.01 5.16 11.99
C GLN A 43 -3.44 6.39 12.73
N GLY A 44 -2.60 7.19 12.07
CA GLY A 44 -2.06 8.43 12.66
C GLY A 44 -3.13 9.47 12.98
N GLU A 45 -4.19 9.59 12.17
CA GLU A 45 -5.33 10.45 12.49
C GLU A 45 -6.13 9.95 13.69
N ILE A 46 -6.32 8.64 13.83
CA ILE A 46 -7.01 8.03 14.98
C ILE A 46 -6.19 8.28 16.25
N ASP A 47 -4.87 8.05 16.20
CA ASP A 47 -3.98 8.24 17.34
C ASP A 47 -3.86 9.72 17.71
N GLY A 48 -3.76 10.63 16.73
CA GLY A 48 -3.73 12.07 16.95
C GLY A 48 -5.02 12.65 17.51
N ARG A 49 -6.19 12.11 17.13
CA ARG A 49 -7.48 12.44 17.76
C ARG A 49 -7.62 11.86 19.17
N SER A 50 -7.00 10.71 19.43
CA SER A 50 -6.98 10.08 20.76
C SER A 50 -6.04 10.82 21.72
N TRP A 51 -5.04 11.52 21.20
CA TRP A 51 -4.11 12.39 21.93
C TRP A 51 -4.53 13.87 21.99
N ASP A 52 -5.74 14.22 21.55
CA ASP A 52 -6.27 15.58 21.70
C ASP A 52 -6.58 15.85 23.19
N GLU A 53 -5.60 16.42 23.90
CA GLU A 53 -5.57 16.80 25.34
C GLU A 53 -6.66 17.81 25.77
N LYS A 54 -7.77 17.92 25.03
CA LYS A 54 -8.95 18.70 25.42
C LYS A 54 -10.00 17.88 26.18
N SER A 55 -9.71 16.61 26.47
CA SER A 55 -10.65 15.66 27.09
C SER A 55 -10.22 15.13 28.47
N TRP A 56 -9.16 15.68 29.09
CA TRP A 56 -8.78 15.37 30.47
C TRP A 56 -8.88 16.59 31.38
#